data_AF-A0A1F5NPX7-F1
#
_entry.id   AF-A0A1F5NPX7-F1
#
_cell.length_a   1.000
_cell.length_b   1.000
_cell.length_c   1.000
_cell.angle_alpha   90.00
_cell.angle_beta   90.00
_cell.angle_gamma   90.00
#
_symmetry.space_group_name_H-M   'P 1'
#
loop_
_entity.id
_entity.type
_entity.pdbx_description
1 polymer ?
#
loop_
_entity_poly.entity_id
_entity_poly.type
_entity_poly.pdbx_seq_one_letter_code
_entity_poly.pdbx_strand_id
1 'polypeptide(L)' 'MKMPKKVTTEDLARMMAKGFEETATKDDLKTLATKAELVLIKQDLEEIKLKFDHVAHKFEIKALEKRVEILEHKIRAR' A
#
# COMPACT_ATOMS: atom_id res chain seq x y z
N MET A 1 -60.37 -9.33 19.77
CA MET A 1 -59.02 -9.66 20.29
C MET A 1 -58.22 -10.32 19.17
N LYS A 2 -57.04 -9.80 18.81
CA LYS A 2 -56.11 -10.49 17.90
C LYS A 2 -55.50 -11.68 18.65
N MET A 3 -55.62 -12.89 18.09
CA MET A 3 -54.98 -14.08 18.67
C MET A 3 -53.45 -13.90 18.70
N PRO A 4 -52.75 -14.39 19.74
CA PRO A 4 -51.31 -14.37 19.78
C PRO A 4 -50.75 -15.20 18.62
N LYS A 5 -49.82 -14.62 17.85
CA LYS A 5 -49.14 -15.34 16.76
C LYS A 5 -48.34 -16.49 17.37
N LYS A 6 -48.66 -17.72 16.99
CA LYS A 6 -47.86 -18.90 17.35
C LYS A 6 -46.56 -18.84 16.53
N VAL A 7 -45.44 -18.62 17.20
CA VAL A 7 -44.11 -18.66 16.57
C VAL A 7 -43.76 -20.11 16.28
N THR A 8 -43.39 -20.40 15.03
CA THR A 8 -42.97 -21.73 14.59
C THR A 8 -41.45 -21.84 14.53
N THR A 9 -40.92 -23.06 14.41
CA THR A 9 -39.50 -23.31 14.13
C THR A 9 -39.03 -22.62 12.84
N GLU A 10 -39.88 -22.56 11.82
CA GLU A 10 -39.62 -21.85 10.57
C GLU A 10 -39.47 -20.33 10.75
N ASP A 11 -40.27 -19.76 11.65
CA ASP A 11 -40.17 -18.33 11.97
C ASP A 11 -38.85 -18.03 12.66
N LEU A 12 -38.42 -18.92 13.57
CA LEU A 12 -37.11 -18.81 14.23
C LEU A 12 -35.96 -18.97 13.23
N ALA A 13 -36.04 -19.94 12.32
CA ALA A 13 -35.03 -20.14 11.28
C ALA A 13 -34.88 -18.90 10.37
N ARG A 14 -36.00 -18.29 9.97
CA ARG A 14 -36.00 -17.02 9.22
C ARG A 14 -35.44 -15.86 10.02
N MET A 15 -35.79 -15.75 11.29
CA MET A 15 -35.25 -14.70 12.17
C MET A 15 -33.74 -14.84 12.36
N MET A 16 -33.26 -16.08 12.52
CA MET A 16 -31.82 -16.36 12.59
C MET A 16 -31.12 -16.01 11.28
N ALA A 17 -31.61 -16.48 10.13
CA ALA A 17 -31.01 -16.17 8.83
C ALA A 17 -30.92 -14.64 8.61
N LYS A 18 -32.00 -13.91 8.91
CA LYS A 18 -32.04 -12.45 8.80
C LYS A 18 -31.04 -11.76 9.74
N GLY A 19 -30.83 -12.30 10.94
CA GLY A 19 -29.87 -11.77 11.90
C GLY A 19 -28.41 -11.82 11.45
N PHE A 20 -28.08 -12.65 10.45
CA PHE A 20 -26.72 -12.80 9.92
C PHE A 20 -26.55 -12.22 8.50
N GLU A 21 -27.56 -11.55 7.92
CA GLU A 21 -27.50 -11.00 6.55
C GLU A 21 -26.31 -10.06 6.32
N GLU A 22 -25.89 -9.30 7.34
CA GLU A 22 -24.77 -8.35 7.26
C GLU A 22 -23.45 -8.91 7.82
N THR A 23 -23.38 -10.20 8.11
CA THR A 23 -22.16 -10.80 8.67
C THR A 23 -21.14 -11.04 7.57
N ALA A 24 -19.97 -10.40 7.68
CA ALA A 24 -18.85 -10.66 6.79
C ALA A 24 -18.43 -12.13 6.83
N THR A 25 -18.25 -12.70 5.65
CA THR A 25 -17.81 -14.07 5.43
C THR A 25 -16.29 -14.12 5.27
N LYS A 26 -15.72 -15.34 5.28
CA LYS A 26 -14.30 -15.52 4.98
C LYS A 26 -13.94 -15.07 3.56
N ASP A 27 -14.88 -15.17 2.63
CA ASP A 27 -14.67 -14.77 1.24
C ASP A 27 -14.55 -13.25 1.12
N ASP A 28 -15.31 -12.49 1.92
CA ASP A 28 -15.22 -11.03 1.98
C ASP A 28 -13.86 -10.53 2.48
N LEU A 29 -13.14 -11.36 3.26
CA LEU A 29 -11.85 -11.02 3.86
C LEU A 29 -10.65 -11.43 3.01
N LYS A 30 -10.84 -12.20 1.93
CA LYS A 30 -9.73 -12.77 1.12
C LYS A 30 -8.80 -11.73 0.50
N THR A 31 -9.30 -10.52 0.25
CA THR A 31 -8.56 -9.44 -0.43
C THR A 31 -8.10 -8.33 0.51
N LEU A 32 -8.32 -8.48 1.82
CA LEU A 32 -7.87 -7.47 2.79
C LEU A 32 -6.36 -7.53 2.94
N ALA A 33 -5.71 -6.40 2.64
CA ALA A 33 -4.32 -6.21 2.97
C ALA A 33 -4.13 -6.25 4.49
N THR A 34 -3.09 -6.95 4.91
CA THR A 34 -2.65 -7.05 6.29
C THR A 34 -1.74 -5.87 6.65
N LYS A 35 -1.66 -5.57 7.95
CA LYS A 35 -0.72 -4.55 8.45
C LYS A 35 0.74 -4.92 8.15
N ALA A 36 1.07 -6.22 8.10
CA ALA A 36 2.41 -6.69 7.80
C ALA A 36 2.80 -6.38 6.35
N GLU A 37 1.90 -6.62 5.39
CA GLU A 37 2.12 -6.26 3.98
C GLU A 37 2.34 -4.75 3.81
N LEU A 38 1.59 -3.92 4.54
CA LEU A 38 1.79 -2.47 4.51
C LEU A 38 3.17 -2.04 5.05
N VAL A 39 3.70 -2.72 6.08
CA VAL A 39 5.04 -2.46 6.60
C VAL A 39 6.11 -2.82 5.58
N LEU A 40 5.98 -3.96 4.90
CA LEU A 40 6.90 -4.39 3.86
C LEU A 40 6.91 -3.40 2.68
N ILE A 41 5.73 -3.01 2.17
CA ILE A 41 5.63 -2.01 1.10
C ILE A 41 6.28 -0.69 1.51
N LYS A 42 6.11 -0.26 2.76
CA LYS A 42 6.75 0.97 3.25
C LYS A 42 8.28 0.85 3.28
N GLN A 43 8.82 -0.30 3.68
CA GLN A 43 10.26 -0.55 3.67
C GLN A 43 10.81 -0.55 2.24
N ASP A 44 10.14 -1.22 1.31
CA ASP A 44 10.54 -1.25 -0.10
C ASP A 44 10.56 0.16 -0.71
N LEU A 45 9.56 1.00 -0.38
CA LEU A 45 9.51 2.39 -0.83
C LEU A 45 10.65 3.24 -0.25
N GLU A 46 11.00 3.05 1.03
CA GLU A 46 12.14 3.73 1.66
C GLU A 46 13.46 3.33 0.96
N GLU A 47 13.64 2.04 0.66
CA GLU A 47 14.82 1.55 -0.06
C GLU A 47 14.91 2.11 -1.48
N ILE A 48 13.79 2.15 -2.21
CA ILE A 48 13.73 2.75 -3.55
C ILE A 48 14.11 4.23 -3.50
N LYS A 49 13.60 4.97 -2.51
CA LYS A 49 13.92 6.38 -2.32
C LYS A 49 15.42 6.59 -2.08
N LEU A 50 16.03 5.81 -1.18
CA LEU A 50 17.48 5.88 -0.92
C LEU A 50 18.31 5.59 -2.17
N LYS A 51 17.92 4.59 -2.97
CA LYS A 51 18.59 4.28 -4.24
C LYS A 51 18.46 5.42 -5.25
N PHE A 52 17.29 6.05 -5.32
CA PHE A 52 17.05 7.18 -6.20
C PHE A 52 17.89 8.41 -5.83
N ASP A 53 17.93 8.76 -4.54
CA ASP A 53 18.73 9.87 -4.03
C ASP A 53 20.23 9.65 -4.33
N HIS A 54 20.73 8.42 -4.17
CA HIS A 54 22.10 8.06 -4.55
C HIS A 54 22.38 8.23 -6.05
N VAL A 55 21.42 7.86 -6.90
CA VAL A 55 21.55 8.03 -8.36
C VAL A 55 21.56 9.52 -8.73
N ALA A 56 20.72 10.33 -8.10
CA ALA A 56 20.71 11.78 -8.30
C ALA A 56 22.08 12.40 -7.99
N HIS A 57 22.66 12.08 -6.84
CA HIS A 57 24.00 12.54 -6.48
C HIS A 57 25.09 12.10 -7.46
N LYS A 58 25.02 10.87 -8.01
CA LYS A 58 25.96 10.43 -9.06
C LYS A 58 25.87 11.28 -10.33
N PHE A 59 24.67 11.70 -10.73
CA PHE A 59 24.50 12.58 -11.88
C PHE A 59 25.06 13.98 -11.61
N GLU A 60 24.83 14.52 -10.41
CA GLU A 60 25.38 15.80 -9.98
C GLU A 60 26.92 15.80 -10.00
N ILE A 61 27.53 14.75 -9.45
CA ILE A 61 28.99 14.57 -9.44
C ILE A 61 29.52 14.50 -10.87
N LYS A 62 28.95 13.67 -11.75
CA LYS A 62 29.37 13.57 -13.16
C LYS A 62 29.26 14.90 -13.90
N ALA A 63 28.21 15.66 -13.64
CA ALA A 63 28.04 16.99 -14.22
C ALA A 63 29.13 17.96 -13.73
N LEU A 64 29.49 17.88 -12.45
CA LEU A 64 30.56 18.68 -11.87
C LEU A 64 31.94 18.29 -12.41
N GLU A 65 32.24 16.99 -12.49
CA GLU A 65 33.47 16.44 -13.09
C GLU A 65 33.68 16.98 -14.51
N LYS A 66 32.64 16.92 -15.35
CA LYS A 66 32.70 17.46 -16.72
C LYS A 66 32.98 18.97 -16.75
N ARG A 67 32.38 19.73 -15.83
CA ARG A 67 32.63 21.18 -15.72
C ARG A 67 34.06 21.47 -15.30
N VAL A 68 34.60 20.69 -14.36
CA VAL A 68 36.00 20.81 -13.91
C VAL A 68 36.95 20.48 -15.04
N GLU A 69 36.73 19.39 -15.78
CA GLU A 69 37.54 19.00 -16.93
C GLU A 69 37.63 20.12 -17.98
N ILE A 70 36.49 20.75 -18.30
CA ILE A 70 36.45 21.89 -19.23
C ILE A 70 37.28 23.08 -18.71
N LEU A 71 37.20 23.37 -17.40
CA LEU A 71 37.95 24.47 -16.79
C LEU A 71 39.46 24.19 -16.79
N GLU A 72 39.86 22.97 -16.44
CA GLU A 72 41.27 22.54 -16.47
C GLU A 72 41.86 22.63 -17.87
N HIS A 73 41.12 22.20 -18.89
CA HIS A 73 41.56 22.33 -20.28
C HIS A 73 41.76 23.80 -20.69
N LYS A 74 40.83 24.69 -20.31
CA LYS A 74 40.93 26.14 -20.58
C LYS A 74 42.12 26.80 -19.89
N ILE A 75 42.47 26.36 -18.67
CA ILE A 75 43.63 26.87 -17.95
C ILE A 75 44.92 26.41 -18.64
N ARG A 76 44.99 25.15 -19.08
CA ARG A 76 46.18 24.60 -19.77
C ARG A 76 46.39 25.17 -21.17
N ALA A 77 45.33 25.64 -21.82
CA ALA A 77 45.38 26.26 -23.15
C ALA A 77 45.72 27.76 -23.12
N ARG A 78 45.91 28.35 -21.94
CA ARG A 78 46.38 29.72 -21.72
C ARG A 78 47.87 29.73 -21.43
#